data_AF-A0A7X8JMA6-F1
#
_entry.id   AF-A0A7X8JMA6-F1
#
_cell.length_a   1.000
_cell.length_b   1.000
_cell.length_c   1.000
_cell.angle_alpha   90.00
_cell.angle_beta   90.00
_cell.angle_gamma   90.00
#
_symmetry.space_group_name_H-M   'P 1'
#
loop_
_entity.id
_entity.type
_entity.pdbx_description
1 polymer ?
#
loop_
_entity_poly.entity_id
_entity_poly.type
_entity_poly.pdbx_seq_one_letter_code
_entity_poly.pdbx_strand_id
1 'polypeptide(L)'
;GHVDFTVEVERSLRILDGAVAAFCAVGGVEPQSETVWRQADKYKVPRIGYVNKMDRSGADFFDVVRQVKEVLGANPCPIQIPIGAEEKFQGVVDLVKMKAIFWHDETMGAQYHIEEIPANLLSEAKEWREKMLEVVAEFDDVLMEKFFDDPNTITEDEIKAAIRKGTISMQINPMICGSSFKNKGIQTMLDAVCAYLPSPLDTPEIIGQDVNDAEKQVVRHPDAKEPLCALAFKIATDPYVGRLCFFRVYSGKIDAGSYVYNTRSGKKERISRIFQMHSNKQNPVDVISAGDIGAGVGFKDIRTGDTLCDENNQMTLESMDFPAPVIGIAIEPKTQKDIDKLGNGLSKLAEEDPTFTVKTDEQSGQTIISGMGELHLEIIVDRLKREFKVECNQGKPQVSYKEAITQTVELREVYKKQSGGRGKFADMMLKVGPVDDNFEGDLQFIDEVKGGNIPKEFIPSIQKGFKAAMRNGVLAGYPVDKLKVVVVDGSYHAVDSDQLSFEICAQLAFKNACAKAKPVLLEPIMKMEVITPEESMGDVIGDLNKRRGQVEGMDSSRTGARIVKAKVPLAETFGYVTSLRTISSGRATSTMEFSHYAEVSSSIAKAVVTEAKGKVELL
;
A
#
# COMPACT_ATOMS: atom_id res chain seq x y z
N GLY A 1 5.62 -2.48 13.51
CA GLY A 1 5.36 -2.76 12.07
C GLY A 1 5.91 -1.61 11.26
N HIS A 2 6.28 -1.85 10.00
CA HIS A 2 6.70 -0.77 9.09
C HIS A 2 5.47 -0.22 8.35
N VAL A 3 5.43 1.10 8.16
CA VAL A 3 4.25 1.78 7.60
C VAL A 3 4.02 1.45 6.12
N ASP A 4 5.02 0.91 5.45
CA ASP A 4 4.89 0.47 4.05
C ASP A 4 4.12 -0.86 3.92
N PHE A 5 3.84 -1.55 5.04
CA PHE A 5 3.04 -2.77 5.11
C PHE A 5 1.76 -2.57 5.95
N THR A 6 1.17 -1.36 5.90
CA THR A 6 -0.06 -1.02 6.65
C THR A 6 -1.21 -1.98 6.38
N VAL A 7 -1.37 -2.44 5.14
CA VAL A 7 -2.40 -3.42 4.78
C VAL A 7 -2.17 -4.77 5.46
N GLU A 8 -0.92 -5.22 5.59
CA GLU A 8 -0.63 -6.45 6.34
C GLU A 8 -0.98 -6.28 7.83
N VAL A 9 -0.79 -5.08 8.38
CA VAL A 9 -1.18 -4.78 9.76
C VAL A 9 -2.70 -4.80 9.93
N GLU A 10 -3.46 -4.08 9.10
CA GLU A 10 -4.93 -4.10 9.18
C GLU A 10 -5.49 -5.50 9.00
N ARG A 11 -4.89 -6.27 8.09
CA ARG A 11 -5.24 -7.66 7.88
C ARG A 11 -4.98 -8.51 9.12
N SER A 12 -3.79 -8.38 9.71
CA SER A 12 -3.44 -9.12 10.92
C SER A 12 -4.38 -8.80 12.07
N LEU A 13 -4.73 -7.51 12.25
CA LEU A 13 -5.63 -7.04 13.31
C LEU A 13 -7.06 -7.59 13.19
N ARG A 14 -7.55 -7.90 11.98
CA ARG A 14 -8.87 -8.55 11.80
C ARG A 14 -8.86 -10.06 12.08
N ILE A 15 -7.67 -10.67 12.06
CA ILE A 15 -7.51 -12.13 12.21
C ILE A 15 -7.25 -12.51 13.66
N LEU A 16 -6.50 -11.69 14.39
CA LEU A 16 -6.22 -11.90 15.80
C LEU A 16 -7.37 -11.36 16.67
N ASP A 17 -7.65 -12.07 17.76
CA ASP A 17 -8.70 -11.68 18.71
C ASP A 17 -8.16 -10.70 19.77
N GLY A 18 -6.84 -10.68 20.00
CA GLY A 18 -6.18 -9.80 20.96
C GLY A 18 -4.73 -9.52 20.61
N ALA A 19 -4.22 -8.34 20.98
CA ALA A 19 -2.90 -7.87 20.59
C ALA A 19 -2.01 -7.48 21.80
N VAL A 20 -0.71 -7.67 21.64
CA VAL A 20 0.33 -7.17 22.57
C VAL A 20 1.02 -5.99 21.91
N ALA A 21 0.72 -4.77 22.40
CA ALA A 21 1.33 -3.54 21.93
C ALA A 21 2.70 -3.36 22.60
N ALA A 22 3.78 -3.59 21.86
CA ALA A 22 5.14 -3.45 22.39
C ALA A 22 5.67 -2.02 22.22
N PHE A 23 6.06 -1.40 23.33
CA PHE A 23 6.65 -0.05 23.37
C PHE A 23 8.13 -0.12 23.74
N CYS A 24 8.92 0.87 23.32
CA CYS A 24 10.32 1.02 23.72
C CYS A 24 10.38 1.84 25.00
N ALA A 25 11.02 1.33 26.06
CA ALA A 25 11.17 2.05 27.33
C ALA A 25 11.91 3.40 27.22
N VAL A 26 12.71 3.59 26.16
CA VAL A 26 13.44 4.83 25.88
C VAL A 26 12.72 5.69 24.85
N GLY A 27 12.17 5.06 23.82
CA GLY A 27 11.57 5.74 22.66
C GLY A 27 10.10 6.14 22.86
N GLY A 28 9.43 5.58 23.88
CA GLY A 28 8.05 5.90 24.17
C GLY A 28 7.08 5.49 23.07
N VAL A 29 6.08 6.36 22.85
CA VAL A 29 5.08 6.23 21.80
C VAL A 29 5.57 6.94 20.54
N GLU A 30 6.06 6.15 19.58
CA GLU A 30 6.48 6.65 18.27
C GLU A 30 5.29 6.83 17.30
N PRO A 31 5.40 7.68 16.25
CA PRO A 31 4.33 7.90 15.26
C PRO A 31 3.82 6.63 14.57
N GLN A 32 4.70 5.63 14.42
CA GLN A 32 4.36 4.33 13.85
C GLN A 32 3.43 3.54 14.80
N SER A 33 3.71 3.61 16.10
CA SER A 33 2.89 2.98 17.15
C SER A 33 1.51 3.63 17.21
N GLU A 34 1.44 4.95 17.07
CA GLU A 34 0.17 5.69 16.99
C GLU A 34 -0.69 5.24 15.80
N THR A 35 -0.08 5.04 14.63
CA THR A 35 -0.80 4.59 13.43
C THR A 35 -1.41 3.20 13.62
N VAL A 36 -0.62 2.25 14.13
CA VAL A 36 -1.11 0.88 14.40
C VAL A 36 -2.15 0.87 15.51
N TRP A 37 -2.01 1.73 16.52
CA TRP A 37 -2.98 1.87 17.60
C TRP A 37 -4.35 2.30 17.08
N ARG A 38 -4.39 3.35 16.24
CA ARG A 38 -5.64 3.82 15.61
C ARG A 38 -6.28 2.75 14.72
N GLN A 39 -5.48 1.97 13.98
CA GLN A 39 -5.98 0.85 13.19
C GLN A 39 -6.61 -0.22 14.08
N ALA A 40 -5.99 -0.54 15.22
CA ALA A 40 -6.54 -1.50 16.14
C ALA A 40 -7.81 -0.97 16.82
N ASP A 41 -7.95 0.35 17.02
CA ASP A 41 -9.17 0.98 17.55
C ASP A 41 -10.33 0.86 16.56
N LYS A 42 -10.06 1.05 15.26
CA LYS A 42 -11.02 0.85 14.18
C LYS A 42 -11.63 -0.55 14.20
N TYR A 43 -10.81 -1.58 14.43
CA TYR A 43 -11.25 -2.99 14.48
C TYR A 43 -11.66 -3.46 15.87
N LYS A 44 -11.68 -2.57 16.86
CA LYS A 44 -12.03 -2.87 18.25
C LYS A 44 -11.28 -4.08 18.82
N VAL A 45 -9.95 -4.10 18.65
CA VAL A 45 -9.10 -5.19 19.12
C VAL A 45 -8.64 -4.92 20.57
N PRO A 46 -8.96 -5.81 21.54
CA PRO A 46 -8.41 -5.79 22.90
C PRO A 46 -6.90 -5.88 22.95
N ARG A 47 -6.27 -5.12 23.86
CA ARG A 47 -4.82 -4.90 23.85
C ARG A 47 -4.21 -4.82 25.24
N ILE A 48 -3.06 -5.46 25.40
CA ILE A 48 -2.14 -5.25 26.53
C ILE A 48 -0.90 -4.48 26.06
N GLY A 49 -0.36 -3.60 26.90
CA GLY A 49 0.86 -2.85 26.61
C GLY A 49 2.09 -3.50 27.25
N TYR A 50 3.11 -3.80 26.46
CA TYR A 50 4.38 -4.34 26.92
C TYR A 50 5.52 -3.34 26.70
N VAL A 51 6.01 -2.75 27.77
CA VAL A 51 7.16 -1.83 27.74
C VAL A 51 8.44 -2.66 27.76
N ASN A 52 9.09 -2.74 26.60
CA ASN A 52 10.28 -3.53 26.36
C ASN A 52 11.55 -2.67 26.45
N LYS A 53 12.71 -3.32 26.59
CA LYS A 53 14.05 -2.71 26.65
C LYS A 53 14.29 -1.89 27.93
N MET A 54 13.74 -2.33 29.06
CA MET A 54 14.00 -1.75 30.38
C MET A 54 15.47 -1.77 30.80
N ASP A 55 16.31 -2.56 30.10
CA ASP A 55 17.75 -2.66 30.31
C ASP A 55 18.58 -1.52 29.67
N ARG A 56 17.96 -0.64 28.88
CA ARG A 56 18.67 0.46 28.19
C ARG A 56 18.78 1.71 29.05
N SER A 57 19.84 2.50 28.82
CA SER A 57 19.98 3.82 29.42
C SER A 57 18.84 4.75 29.01
N GLY A 58 18.27 5.48 29.97
CA GLY A 58 17.09 6.31 29.78
C GLY A 58 15.77 5.52 29.72
N ALA A 59 15.75 4.27 30.17
CA ALA A 59 14.52 3.49 30.26
C ALA A 59 13.61 4.03 31.38
N ASP A 60 12.41 4.48 31.02
CA ASP A 60 11.41 4.98 31.95
C ASP A 60 10.05 4.34 31.66
N PHE A 61 9.58 3.49 32.56
CA PHE A 61 8.29 2.83 32.43
C PHE A 61 7.12 3.80 32.61
N PHE A 62 7.22 4.71 33.57
CA PHE A 62 6.13 5.61 33.92
C PHE A 62 5.95 6.71 32.87
N ASP A 63 7.04 7.15 32.24
CA ASP A 63 6.96 8.07 31.11
C ASP A 63 6.20 7.45 29.93
N VAL A 64 6.48 6.18 29.60
CA VAL A 64 5.73 5.47 28.54
C VAL A 64 4.25 5.36 28.90
N VAL A 65 3.91 5.04 30.15
CA VAL A 65 2.52 5.01 30.62
C VAL A 65 1.84 6.36 30.44
N ARG A 66 2.52 7.46 30.79
CA ARG A 66 2.02 8.82 30.56
C ARG A 66 1.80 9.11 29.08
N GLN A 67 2.78 8.78 28.22
CA GLN A 67 2.67 8.99 26.79
C GLN A 67 1.52 8.18 26.16
N VAL A 68 1.28 6.94 26.62
CA VAL A 68 0.12 6.15 26.17
C VAL A 68 -1.19 6.85 26.50
N LYS A 69 -1.28 7.52 27.65
CA LYS A 69 -2.46 8.31 28.02
C LYS A 69 -2.59 9.60 27.19
N GLU A 70 -1.52 10.37 27.08
CA GLU A 70 -1.54 11.71 26.46
C GLU A 70 -1.57 11.67 24.93
N VAL A 71 -0.78 10.79 24.31
CA VAL A 71 -0.59 10.73 22.85
C VAL A 71 -1.63 9.83 22.19
N LEU A 72 -1.90 8.66 22.77
CA LEU A 72 -2.85 7.70 22.20
C LEU A 72 -4.28 7.91 22.69
N GLY A 73 -4.48 8.72 23.75
CA GLY A 73 -5.80 8.90 24.36
C GLY A 73 -6.35 7.62 25.00
N ALA A 74 -5.47 6.69 25.37
CA ALA A 74 -5.84 5.40 25.95
C ALA A 74 -5.88 5.45 27.49
N ASN A 75 -6.42 4.41 28.11
CA ASN A 75 -6.49 4.25 29.57
C ASN A 75 -5.50 3.17 30.04
N PRO A 76 -4.21 3.50 30.20
CA PRO A 76 -3.22 2.54 30.67
C PRO A 76 -3.45 2.19 32.14
N CYS A 77 -3.41 0.90 32.47
CA CYS A 77 -3.51 0.38 33.83
C CYS A 77 -2.25 -0.42 34.17
N PRO A 78 -1.27 0.17 34.87
CA PRO A 78 -0.08 -0.55 35.31
C PRO A 78 -0.43 -1.69 36.24
N ILE A 79 -0.17 -2.93 35.82
CA ILE A 79 -0.30 -4.13 36.65
C ILE A 79 1.07 -4.62 37.17
N GLN A 80 2.14 -4.02 36.66
CA GLN A 80 3.51 -4.27 37.08
C GLN A 80 4.33 -2.99 37.21
N ILE A 81 5.36 -3.05 38.06
CA ILE A 81 6.35 -1.99 38.23
C ILE A 81 7.75 -2.57 38.05
N PRO A 82 8.68 -1.90 37.36
CA PRO A 82 10.05 -2.38 37.23
C PRO A 82 10.83 -2.33 38.56
N ILE A 83 11.67 -3.33 38.81
CA ILE A 83 12.64 -3.34 39.90
C ILE A 83 14.01 -2.94 39.34
N GLY A 84 14.40 -1.71 39.63
CA GLY A 84 15.56 -1.07 39.02
C GLY A 84 15.27 -0.57 37.59
N ALA A 85 16.23 0.15 37.03
CA ALA A 85 16.16 0.67 35.66
C ALA A 85 17.52 0.51 34.99
N GLU A 86 17.53 0.53 33.66
CA GLU A 86 18.75 0.45 32.85
C GLU A 86 19.54 -0.84 33.18
N GLU A 87 20.86 -0.74 33.36
CA GLU A 87 21.72 -1.87 33.71
C GLU A 87 21.37 -2.53 35.06
N LYS A 88 20.65 -1.82 35.94
CA LYS A 88 20.21 -2.32 37.26
C LYS A 88 18.84 -2.98 37.21
N PHE A 89 18.25 -3.18 36.03
CA PHE A 89 16.98 -3.87 35.88
C PHE A 89 17.10 -5.36 36.25
N GLN A 90 16.49 -5.74 37.37
CA GLN A 90 16.60 -7.08 37.95
C GLN A 90 15.29 -7.88 37.87
N GLY A 91 14.15 -7.21 37.84
CA GLY A 91 12.86 -7.89 37.89
C GLY A 91 11.68 -6.94 37.81
N VAL A 92 10.50 -7.46 38.16
CA VAL A 92 9.24 -6.70 38.17
C VAL A 92 8.45 -7.03 39.43
N VAL A 93 7.70 -6.07 39.94
CA VAL A 93 6.69 -6.27 40.99
C VAL A 93 5.36 -6.55 40.33
N ASP A 94 4.71 -7.65 40.68
CA ASP A 94 3.34 -7.96 40.32
C ASP A 94 2.40 -7.28 41.34
N LEU A 95 1.64 -6.27 40.88
CA LEU A 95 0.74 -5.49 41.75
C LEU A 95 -0.54 -6.24 42.11
N VAL A 96 -0.92 -7.26 41.34
CA VAL A 96 -2.09 -8.10 41.62
C VAL A 96 -1.80 -8.98 42.83
N LYS A 97 -0.65 -9.68 42.80
CA LYS A 97 -0.21 -10.58 43.88
C LYS A 97 0.56 -9.89 45.00
N MET A 98 1.00 -8.64 44.78
CA MET A 98 1.89 -7.88 45.67
C MET A 98 3.18 -8.64 46.01
N LYS A 99 3.85 -9.17 44.98
CA LYS A 99 5.12 -9.89 45.11
C LYS A 99 6.13 -9.43 44.07
N ALA A 100 7.40 -9.45 44.44
CA ALA A 100 8.51 -9.18 43.54
C ALA A 100 8.92 -10.47 42.81
N ILE A 101 9.14 -10.37 41.51
CA ILE A 101 9.59 -11.45 40.65
C ILE A 101 10.98 -11.10 40.14
N PHE A 102 11.96 -11.93 40.50
CA PHE A 102 13.36 -11.77 40.11
C PHE A 102 13.78 -12.91 39.19
N TRP A 103 14.46 -12.56 38.10
CA TRP A 103 15.00 -13.55 37.15
C TRP A 103 16.49 -13.75 37.35
N HIS A 104 16.91 -15.01 37.33
CA HIS A 104 18.33 -15.36 37.37
C HIS A 104 18.94 -15.29 35.98
N ASP A 105 20.00 -14.49 35.82
CA ASP A 105 20.70 -14.30 34.55
C ASP A 105 21.31 -15.62 34.02
N GLU A 106 21.71 -16.53 34.91
CA GLU A 106 22.39 -17.80 34.57
C GLU A 106 21.51 -18.80 33.80
N THR A 107 20.18 -18.68 33.92
CA THR A 107 19.23 -19.63 33.30
C THR A 107 18.55 -19.08 32.04
N MET A 108 19.02 -17.94 31.52
CA MET A 108 18.36 -17.21 30.43
C MET A 108 16.86 -16.99 30.70
N GLY A 109 16.49 -16.74 31.97
CA GLY A 109 15.11 -16.50 32.38
C GLY A 109 14.23 -17.74 32.56
N ALA A 110 14.77 -18.96 32.44
CA ALA A 110 13.99 -20.18 32.66
C ALA A 110 13.60 -20.40 34.13
N GLN A 111 14.38 -19.85 35.07
CA GLN A 111 14.06 -19.87 36.50
C GLN A 111 13.92 -18.44 37.03
N TYR A 112 12.81 -18.20 37.72
CA TYR A 112 12.56 -17.00 38.50
C TYR A 112 12.14 -17.41 39.91
N HIS A 113 12.41 -16.55 40.88
CA HIS A 113 11.93 -16.71 42.25
C HIS A 113 11.02 -15.53 42.60
N ILE A 114 10.07 -15.82 43.48
CA ILE A 114 9.09 -14.85 43.95
C ILE A 114 9.44 -14.50 45.39
N GLU A 115 9.70 -13.23 45.65
CA GLU A 115 10.04 -12.70 46.98
C GLU A 115 9.05 -11.61 47.42
N GLU A 116 9.19 -11.17 48.67
CA GLU A 116 8.51 -9.98 49.14
C GLU A 116 9.05 -8.73 48.44
N ILE A 117 8.19 -7.70 48.32
CA ILE A 117 8.56 -6.45 47.67
C ILE A 117 9.67 -5.77 48.48
N PRO A 118 10.80 -5.37 47.85
CA PRO A 118 11.86 -4.64 48.52
C PRO A 118 11.34 -3.42 49.28
N ALA A 119 11.83 -3.19 50.50
CA ALA A 119 11.31 -2.14 51.39
C ALA A 119 11.36 -0.73 50.77
N ASN A 120 12.32 -0.48 49.88
CA ASN A 120 12.47 0.78 49.15
C ASN A 120 11.40 0.99 48.06
N LEU A 121 10.76 -0.07 47.56
CA LEU A 121 9.71 -0.03 46.53
C LEU A 121 8.31 -0.27 47.10
N LEU A 122 8.19 -0.65 48.37
CA LEU A 122 6.90 -1.00 48.98
C LEU A 122 5.91 0.16 49.00
N SER A 123 6.38 1.39 49.26
CA SER A 123 5.52 2.59 49.24
C SER A 123 4.99 2.89 47.84
N GLU A 124 5.88 2.84 46.84
CA GLU A 124 5.55 3.07 45.44
C GLU A 124 4.62 1.98 44.90
N ALA A 125 4.87 0.71 45.23
CA ALA A 125 4.01 -0.41 44.86
C ALA A 125 2.60 -0.29 45.46
N LYS A 126 2.46 0.22 46.70
CA LYS A 126 1.14 0.48 47.30
C LYS A 126 0.41 1.61 46.60
N GLU A 127 1.08 2.72 46.30
CA GLU A 127 0.50 3.86 45.59
C GLU A 127 -0.02 3.45 44.20
N TRP A 128 0.78 2.71 43.45
CA TRP A 128 0.38 2.23 42.12
C TRP A 128 -0.66 1.12 42.18
N ARG A 129 -0.68 0.29 43.22
CA ARG A 129 -1.79 -0.65 43.45
C ARG A 129 -3.10 0.09 43.73
N GLU A 130 -3.07 1.17 44.50
CA GLU A 130 -4.26 2.00 44.75
C GLU A 130 -4.77 2.63 43.45
N LYS A 131 -3.88 3.23 42.65
CA LYS A 131 -4.20 3.75 41.31
C LYS A 131 -4.74 2.68 40.37
N MET A 132 -4.17 1.47 40.41
CA MET A 132 -4.66 0.33 39.62
C MET A 132 -6.08 -0.06 40.05
N LEU A 133 -6.33 -0.15 41.36
CA LEU A 133 -7.65 -0.48 41.90
C LEU A 133 -8.69 0.60 41.61
N GLU A 134 -8.32 1.88 41.68
CA GLU A 134 -9.18 3.01 41.30
C GLU A 134 -9.65 2.86 39.84
N VAL A 135 -8.70 2.66 38.92
CA VAL A 135 -9.02 2.45 37.50
C VAL A 135 -9.88 1.22 37.29
N VAL A 136 -9.62 0.11 37.98
CA VAL A 136 -10.40 -1.13 37.82
C VAL A 136 -11.81 -0.99 38.42
N ALA A 137 -11.95 -0.26 39.52
CA ALA A 137 -13.22 -0.02 40.20
C ALA A 137 -14.18 0.83 39.36
N GLU A 138 -13.69 1.73 38.51
CA GLU A 138 -14.54 2.53 37.60
C GLU A 138 -15.41 1.67 36.65
N PHE A 139 -15.06 0.40 36.41
CA PHE A 139 -15.72 -0.46 35.43
C PHE A 139 -16.56 -1.58 36.05
N ASP A 140 -16.61 -1.66 37.37
CA ASP A 140 -17.41 -2.65 38.08
C ASP A 140 -17.95 -2.07 39.39
N ASP A 141 -19.26 -1.79 39.40
CA ASP A 141 -19.97 -1.17 40.54
C ASP A 141 -19.77 -1.95 41.85
N VAL A 142 -19.64 -3.29 41.77
CA VAL A 142 -19.44 -4.15 42.95
C VAL A 142 -18.03 -4.00 43.51
N LEU A 143 -17.03 -3.82 42.65
CA LEU A 143 -15.66 -3.52 43.07
C LEU A 143 -15.52 -2.09 43.58
N MET A 144 -16.28 -1.15 43.01
CA MET A 144 -16.32 0.23 43.47
C MET A 144 -16.83 0.33 44.91
N GLU A 145 -17.94 -0.34 45.24
CA GLU A 145 -18.47 -0.39 46.60
C GLU A 145 -17.42 -0.97 47.58
N LYS A 146 -16.80 -2.10 47.24
CA LYS A 146 -15.75 -2.73 48.07
C LYS A 146 -14.51 -1.85 48.23
N PHE A 147 -14.14 -1.11 47.19
CA PHE A 147 -13.00 -0.20 47.23
C PHE A 147 -13.23 0.97 48.19
N PHE A 148 -14.43 1.53 48.22
CA PHE A 148 -14.78 2.60 49.17
C PHE A 148 -14.91 2.10 50.62
N ASP A 149 -15.32 0.84 50.83
CA ASP A 149 -15.42 0.24 52.16
C ASP A 149 -14.04 -0.17 52.73
N ASP A 150 -13.32 -1.08 52.06
CA ASP A 150 -11.94 -1.47 52.41
C ASP A 150 -11.24 -2.10 51.18
N PRO A 151 -10.25 -1.42 50.58
CA PRO A 151 -9.48 -1.93 49.43
C PRO A 151 -8.79 -3.28 49.66
N ASN A 152 -8.56 -3.69 50.92
CA ASN A 152 -7.92 -4.97 51.24
C ASN A 152 -8.87 -6.18 51.17
N THR A 153 -10.18 -5.94 51.06
CA THR A 153 -11.19 -7.02 50.94
C THR A 153 -11.28 -7.58 49.51
N ILE A 154 -10.69 -6.89 48.54
CA ILE A 154 -10.70 -7.28 47.13
C ILE A 154 -9.72 -8.44 46.90
N THR A 155 -10.25 -9.56 46.40
CA THR A 155 -9.46 -10.77 46.15
C THR A 155 -8.69 -10.69 44.81
N GLU A 156 -7.58 -11.44 44.68
CA GLU A 156 -6.79 -11.48 43.44
C GLU A 156 -7.63 -11.89 42.21
N ASP A 157 -8.59 -12.80 42.39
CA ASP A 157 -9.42 -13.31 41.30
C ASP A 157 -10.45 -12.28 40.85
N GLU A 158 -11.00 -11.49 41.77
CA GLU A 158 -11.87 -10.36 41.44
C GLU A 158 -11.11 -9.28 40.66
N ILE A 159 -9.88 -8.96 41.08
CA ILE A 159 -9.00 -8.01 40.36
C ILE A 159 -8.76 -8.51 38.93
N LYS A 160 -8.39 -9.79 38.77
CA LYS A 160 -8.14 -10.38 37.44
C LYS A 160 -9.38 -10.37 36.56
N ALA A 161 -10.53 -10.73 37.12
CA ALA A 161 -11.80 -10.76 36.39
C ALA A 161 -12.19 -9.37 35.89
N ALA A 162 -12.02 -8.33 36.71
CA ALA A 162 -12.33 -6.97 36.32
C ALA A 162 -11.34 -6.39 35.31
N ILE A 163 -10.04 -6.65 35.47
CA ILE A 163 -9.03 -6.29 34.47
C ILE A 163 -9.34 -6.98 33.14
N ARG A 164 -9.71 -8.27 33.14
CA ARG A 164 -10.10 -9.01 31.94
C ARG A 164 -11.33 -8.37 31.28
N LYS A 165 -12.38 -8.09 32.05
CA LYS A 165 -13.60 -7.43 31.55
C LYS A 165 -13.30 -6.07 30.92
N GLY A 166 -12.50 -5.24 31.60
CA GLY A 166 -12.06 -3.94 31.10
C GLY A 166 -11.14 -4.01 29.88
N THR A 167 -10.33 -5.07 29.77
CA THR A 167 -9.46 -5.30 28.61
C THR A 167 -10.27 -5.72 27.38
N ILE A 168 -11.22 -6.64 27.55
CA ILE A 168 -12.09 -7.11 26.46
C ILE A 168 -13.02 -5.98 25.98
N SER A 169 -13.51 -5.13 26.87
CA SER A 169 -14.29 -3.94 26.50
C SER A 169 -13.45 -2.79 25.93
N MET A 170 -12.12 -2.94 25.88
CA MET A 170 -11.13 -1.92 25.47
C MET A 170 -11.16 -0.63 26.30
N GLN A 171 -11.71 -0.67 27.51
CA GLN A 171 -11.73 0.48 28.39
C GLN A 171 -10.46 0.61 29.23
N ILE A 172 -9.73 -0.50 29.40
CA ILE A 172 -8.45 -0.57 30.11
C ILE A 172 -7.41 -1.23 29.21
N ASN A 173 -6.18 -0.73 29.25
CA ASN A 173 -5.02 -1.39 28.68
C ASN A 173 -4.04 -1.80 29.78
N PRO A 174 -3.96 -3.09 30.15
CA PRO A 174 -3.01 -3.57 31.15
C PRO A 174 -1.57 -3.31 30.67
N MET A 175 -0.79 -2.59 31.48
CA MET A 175 0.60 -2.26 31.20
C MET A 175 1.54 -3.13 32.02
N ILE A 176 2.45 -3.79 31.32
CA ILE A 176 3.49 -4.68 31.84
C ILE A 176 4.84 -4.25 31.29
N CYS A 177 5.93 -4.65 31.96
CA CYS A 177 7.28 -4.26 31.56
C CYS A 177 8.26 -5.44 31.56
N GLY A 178 9.35 -5.29 30.82
CA GLY A 178 10.42 -6.28 30.81
C GLY A 178 11.57 -5.94 29.87
N SER A 179 12.52 -6.85 29.79
CA SER A 179 13.59 -6.83 28.80
C SER A 179 13.64 -8.16 28.08
N SER A 180 13.19 -8.18 26.82
CA SER A 180 13.28 -9.38 26.01
C SER A 180 14.72 -9.77 25.70
N PHE A 181 15.65 -8.80 25.64
CA PHE A 181 17.07 -9.08 25.39
C PHE A 181 17.74 -9.80 26.57
N LYS A 182 17.33 -9.46 27.80
CA LYS A 182 17.81 -10.12 29.03
C LYS A 182 16.94 -11.31 29.45
N ASN A 183 15.91 -11.66 28.68
CA ASN A 183 14.93 -12.72 28.98
C ASN A 183 14.19 -12.54 30.32
N LYS A 184 13.91 -11.28 30.71
CA LYS A 184 13.20 -10.93 31.96
C LYS A 184 11.82 -10.34 31.62
N GLY A 185 10.76 -10.85 32.23
CA GLY A 185 9.39 -10.33 32.07
C GLY A 185 8.59 -10.87 30.87
N ILE A 186 9.17 -11.69 29.99
CA ILE A 186 8.43 -12.33 28.88
C ILE A 186 7.40 -13.33 29.44
N GLN A 187 7.79 -14.08 30.47
CA GLN A 187 6.97 -15.13 31.09
C GLN A 187 5.70 -14.51 31.68
N THR A 188 5.84 -13.42 32.44
CA THR A 188 4.69 -12.70 32.99
C THR A 188 3.83 -12.02 31.93
N MET A 189 4.43 -11.65 30.78
CA MET A 189 3.67 -11.17 29.63
C MET A 189 2.79 -12.28 29.05
N LEU A 190 3.31 -13.50 28.90
CA LEU A 190 2.54 -14.64 28.43
C LEU A 190 1.41 -15.03 29.41
N ASP A 191 1.67 -14.93 30.71
CA ASP A 191 0.63 -15.10 31.74
C ASP A 191 -0.48 -14.05 31.60
N ALA A 192 -0.10 -12.79 31.35
CA ALA A 192 -1.05 -11.70 31.12
C ALA A 192 -1.87 -11.90 29.83
N VAL A 193 -1.27 -12.45 28.77
CA VAL A 193 -1.99 -12.85 27.54
C VAL A 193 -3.07 -13.88 27.89
N CYS A 194 -2.72 -14.93 28.63
CA CYS A 194 -3.68 -15.96 28.99
C CYS A 194 -4.79 -15.46 29.94
N ALA A 195 -4.45 -14.54 30.85
CA ALA A 195 -5.38 -14.01 31.84
C ALA A 195 -6.34 -12.96 31.28
N TYR A 196 -5.85 -12.02 30.46
CA TYR A 196 -6.58 -10.79 30.14
C TYR A 196 -7.01 -10.65 28.68
N LEU A 197 -6.34 -11.31 27.72
CA LEU A 197 -6.77 -11.27 26.33
C LEU A 197 -7.97 -12.22 26.07
N PRO A 198 -8.81 -11.90 25.07
CA PRO A 198 -10.01 -12.67 24.77
C PRO A 198 -9.68 -14.04 24.19
N SER A 199 -10.59 -14.99 24.42
CA SER A 199 -10.65 -16.22 23.64
C SER A 199 -11.52 -16.02 22.37
N PRO A 200 -11.46 -16.92 21.39
CA PRO A 200 -12.36 -16.90 20.23
C PRO A 200 -13.86 -16.96 20.59
N LEU A 201 -14.20 -17.37 21.82
CA LEU A 201 -15.58 -17.38 22.32
C LEU A 201 -16.02 -16.04 22.91
N ASP A 202 -15.06 -15.22 23.35
CA ASP A 202 -15.31 -13.88 23.91
C ASP A 202 -15.39 -12.80 22.81
N THR A 203 -15.06 -13.16 21.57
CA THR A 203 -15.09 -12.26 20.41
C THR A 203 -16.53 -12.14 19.88
N PRO A 204 -16.95 -10.93 19.45
CA PRO A 204 -18.27 -10.74 18.88
C PRO A 204 -18.49 -11.59 17.63
N GLU A 205 -19.75 -11.87 17.35
CA GLU A 205 -20.19 -12.58 16.15
C GLU A 205 -19.61 -11.97 14.87
N ILE A 206 -19.22 -12.80 13.91
CA ILE A 206 -18.71 -12.30 12.65
C ILE A 206 -19.88 -11.90 11.75
N ILE A 207 -19.84 -10.65 11.29
CA ILE A 207 -20.85 -10.06 10.40
C ILE A 207 -20.28 -10.03 8.99
N GLY A 208 -21.09 -10.44 8.02
CA GLY A 208 -20.78 -10.41 6.60
C GLY A 208 -22.03 -10.13 5.78
N GLN A 209 -21.90 -10.17 4.47
CA GLN A 209 -22.97 -9.87 3.51
C GLN A 209 -23.40 -11.12 2.75
N ASP A 210 -24.68 -11.19 2.38
CA ASP A 210 -25.19 -12.20 1.46
C ASP A 210 -24.58 -11.98 0.06
N VAL A 211 -24.24 -13.05 -0.65
CA VAL A 211 -23.62 -12.96 -1.99
C VAL A 211 -24.60 -12.39 -3.02
N ASN A 212 -25.91 -12.58 -2.81
CA ASN A 212 -26.93 -12.13 -3.76
C ASN A 212 -27.52 -10.76 -3.40
N ASP A 213 -27.33 -10.30 -2.16
CA ASP A 213 -27.90 -9.05 -1.65
C ASP A 213 -26.94 -8.40 -0.65
N ALA A 214 -26.22 -7.38 -1.12
CA ALA A 214 -25.21 -6.69 -0.33
C ALA A 214 -25.78 -5.91 0.88
N GLU A 215 -27.08 -5.60 0.90
CA GLU A 215 -27.72 -4.93 2.04
C GLU A 215 -28.10 -5.91 3.15
N LYS A 216 -28.17 -7.21 2.84
CA LYS A 216 -28.55 -8.24 3.82
C LYS A 216 -27.33 -8.73 4.59
N GLN A 217 -27.29 -8.38 5.87
CA GLN A 217 -26.26 -8.87 6.79
C GLN A 217 -26.54 -10.31 7.21
N VAL A 218 -25.51 -11.15 7.13
CA VAL A 218 -25.48 -12.52 7.64
C VAL A 218 -24.54 -12.53 8.84
N VAL A 219 -24.96 -13.22 9.90
CA VAL A 219 -24.19 -13.31 11.14
C VAL A 219 -23.84 -14.76 11.42
N ARG A 220 -22.63 -14.99 11.94
CA ARG A 220 -22.13 -16.30 12.35
C ARG A 220 -21.49 -16.22 13.73
N HIS A 221 -21.76 -17.23 14.55
CA HIS A 221 -21.17 -17.39 15.87
C HIS A 221 -19.95 -18.33 15.78
N PRO A 222 -18.99 -18.18 16.72
CA PRO A 222 -17.82 -19.04 16.80
C PRO A 222 -18.17 -20.43 17.36
N ASP A 223 -19.00 -21.19 16.63
CA ASP A 223 -19.36 -22.57 16.92
C ASP A 223 -18.99 -23.48 15.73
N ALA A 224 -18.42 -24.65 16.04
CA ALA A 224 -18.07 -25.68 15.07
C ALA A 224 -19.30 -26.31 14.39
N LYS A 225 -20.50 -26.15 14.94
CA LYS A 225 -21.76 -26.64 14.35
C LYS A 225 -22.38 -25.71 13.32
N GLU A 226 -21.98 -24.44 13.31
CA GLU A 226 -22.48 -23.48 12.34
C GLU A 226 -21.94 -23.72 10.92
N PRO A 227 -22.59 -23.18 9.88
CA PRO A 227 -22.06 -23.24 8.53
C PRO A 227 -20.66 -22.62 8.45
N LEU A 228 -19.80 -23.25 7.65
CA LEU A 228 -18.41 -22.84 7.48
C LEU A 228 -18.30 -21.38 7.04
N CYS A 229 -17.50 -20.61 7.77
CA CYS A 229 -17.03 -19.30 7.36
C CYS A 229 -15.55 -19.13 7.77
N ALA A 230 -14.69 -18.91 6.79
CA ALA A 230 -13.26 -18.70 6.99
C ALA A 230 -12.71 -17.61 6.08
N LEU A 231 -11.66 -16.92 6.53
CA LEU A 231 -11.00 -15.85 5.78
C LEU A 231 -9.56 -16.26 5.43
N ALA A 232 -9.22 -16.24 4.14
CA ALA A 232 -7.85 -16.40 3.67
C ALA A 232 -7.07 -15.10 3.90
N PHE A 233 -6.05 -15.10 4.76
CA PHE A 233 -5.34 -13.87 5.14
C PHE A 233 -3.85 -13.84 4.78
N LYS A 234 -3.25 -14.98 4.43
CA LYS A 234 -1.90 -14.97 3.87
C LYS A 234 -1.76 -16.08 2.87
N ILE A 235 -1.20 -15.77 1.72
CA ILE A 235 -0.71 -16.77 0.77
C ILE A 235 0.80 -16.75 0.86
N ALA A 236 1.38 -17.93 0.98
CA ALA A 236 2.81 -18.12 0.95
C ALA A 236 3.14 -19.25 -0.01
N THR A 237 4.19 -19.06 -0.80
CA THR A 237 4.69 -20.12 -1.68
C THR A 237 5.77 -20.91 -0.96
N ASP A 238 5.50 -22.17 -0.61
CA ASP A 238 6.50 -23.10 -0.07
C ASP A 238 7.16 -23.90 -1.21
N PRO A 239 8.50 -24.07 -1.22
CA PRO A 239 9.20 -24.83 -2.25
C PRO A 239 8.80 -26.31 -2.37
N TYR A 240 8.36 -26.94 -1.28
CA TYR A 240 8.05 -28.37 -1.21
C TYR A 240 6.56 -28.65 -1.36
N VAL A 241 5.72 -27.87 -0.67
CA VAL A 241 4.26 -28.11 -0.61
C VAL A 241 3.49 -27.25 -1.62
N GLY A 242 4.14 -26.29 -2.26
CA GLY A 242 3.54 -25.37 -3.22
C GLY A 242 2.81 -24.22 -2.53
N ARG A 243 1.63 -23.85 -3.06
CA ARG A 243 0.85 -22.71 -2.55
C ARG A 243 0.17 -23.08 -1.23
N LEU A 244 0.59 -22.41 -0.16
CA LEU A 244 -0.03 -22.46 1.17
C LEU A 244 -0.96 -21.25 1.33
N CYS A 245 -2.22 -21.52 1.65
CA CYS A 245 -3.17 -20.48 2.03
C CYS A 245 -3.42 -20.59 3.53
N PHE A 246 -3.01 -19.58 4.29
CA PHE A 246 -3.35 -19.42 5.68
C PHE A 246 -4.75 -18.82 5.80
N PHE A 247 -5.58 -19.48 6.59
CA PHE A 247 -6.94 -19.06 6.84
C PHE A 247 -7.28 -19.11 8.32
N ARG A 248 -8.18 -18.22 8.72
CA ARG A 248 -8.83 -18.20 10.03
C ARG A 248 -10.24 -18.75 9.87
N VAL A 249 -10.60 -19.77 10.63
CA VAL A 249 -11.98 -20.29 10.66
C VAL A 249 -12.73 -19.54 11.75
N TYR A 250 -13.78 -18.80 11.37
CA TYR A 250 -14.64 -18.09 12.31
C TYR A 250 -15.80 -18.96 12.78
N SER A 251 -16.41 -19.73 11.89
CA SER A 251 -17.51 -20.65 12.21
C SER A 251 -17.40 -21.95 11.41
N GLY A 252 -17.99 -23.03 11.95
CA GLY A 252 -17.95 -24.35 11.34
C GLY A 252 -16.58 -25.03 11.44
N LYS A 253 -16.26 -25.86 10.44
CA LYS A 253 -15.02 -26.63 10.39
C LYS A 253 -14.58 -26.91 8.95
N ILE A 254 -13.28 -27.10 8.77
CA ILE A 254 -12.67 -27.48 7.49
C ILE A 254 -11.99 -28.83 7.66
N ASP A 255 -12.50 -29.84 6.95
CA ASP A 255 -11.92 -31.18 6.89
C ASP A 255 -10.91 -31.30 5.73
N ALA A 256 -9.81 -32.03 5.94
CA ALA A 256 -8.86 -32.35 4.89
C ALA A 256 -9.51 -33.19 3.77
N GLY A 257 -9.28 -32.82 2.51
CA GLY A 257 -9.87 -33.49 1.34
C GLY A 257 -11.25 -32.95 0.92
N SER A 258 -11.83 -32.02 1.69
CA SER A 258 -13.15 -31.43 1.44
C SER A 258 -13.13 -30.36 0.35
N TYR A 259 -14.33 -29.90 -0.03
CA TYR A 259 -14.54 -28.79 -0.95
C TYR A 259 -15.09 -27.60 -0.18
N VAL A 260 -14.55 -26.42 -0.45
CA VAL A 260 -15.03 -25.14 0.08
C VAL A 260 -15.43 -24.22 -1.07
N TYR A 261 -16.37 -23.32 -0.83
CA TYR A 261 -16.82 -22.36 -1.83
C TYR A 261 -16.11 -21.01 -1.63
N ASN A 262 -15.50 -20.49 -2.70
CA ASN A 262 -14.91 -19.15 -2.70
C ASN A 262 -15.93 -18.16 -3.29
N THR A 263 -16.38 -17.20 -2.48
CA THR A 263 -17.43 -16.25 -2.89
C THR A 263 -16.97 -15.27 -3.97
N ARG A 264 -15.68 -14.89 -3.99
CA ARG A 264 -15.14 -13.98 -5.01
C ARG A 264 -15.11 -14.63 -6.39
N SER A 265 -14.60 -15.86 -6.48
CA SER A 265 -14.44 -16.56 -7.75
C SER A 265 -15.71 -17.29 -8.21
N GLY A 266 -16.65 -17.51 -7.29
CA GLY A 266 -17.87 -18.30 -7.52
C GLY A 266 -17.60 -19.77 -7.79
N LYS A 267 -16.43 -20.29 -7.33
CA LYS A 267 -15.95 -21.64 -7.65
C LYS A 267 -15.72 -22.46 -6.39
N LYS A 268 -15.87 -23.77 -6.55
CA LYS A 268 -15.48 -24.77 -5.55
C LYS A 268 -13.98 -25.01 -5.61
N GLU A 269 -13.33 -24.84 -4.46
CA GLU A 269 -11.92 -25.13 -4.26
C GLU A 269 -11.78 -26.41 -3.44
N ARG A 270 -10.85 -27.29 -3.83
CA ARG A 270 -10.59 -28.54 -3.12
C ARG A 270 -9.39 -28.39 -2.22
N ILE A 271 -9.56 -28.62 -0.93
CA ILE A 271 -8.47 -28.57 0.04
C ILE A 271 -7.88 -29.98 0.14
N SER A 272 -6.67 -30.16 -0.36
CA SER A 272 -6.04 -31.50 -0.39
C SER A 272 -5.48 -31.93 0.97
N ARG A 273 -4.81 -31.01 1.66
CA ARG A 273 -4.19 -31.20 2.98
C ARG A 273 -4.28 -29.91 3.76
N ILE A 274 -4.34 -30.02 5.08
CA ILE A 274 -4.29 -28.89 6.00
C ILE A 274 -3.19 -29.12 7.05
N PHE A 275 -2.59 -28.03 7.50
CA PHE A 275 -1.46 -28.03 8.41
C PHE A 275 -1.66 -26.97 9.50
N GLN A 276 -1.26 -27.30 10.72
CA GLN A 276 -0.97 -26.32 11.76
C GLN A 276 0.54 -26.04 11.78
N MET A 277 0.91 -24.78 11.61
CA MET A 277 2.31 -24.36 11.63
C MET A 277 2.76 -24.11 13.07
N HIS A 278 3.68 -24.93 13.58
CA HIS A 278 4.34 -24.70 14.87
C HIS A 278 5.70 -24.02 14.67
N SER A 279 6.35 -23.62 15.75
CA SER A 279 7.63 -22.90 15.73
C SER A 279 8.75 -23.58 14.92
N ASN A 280 8.80 -24.92 14.91
CA ASN A 280 9.86 -25.68 14.24
C ASN A 280 9.37 -26.82 13.32
N LYS A 281 8.06 -27.05 13.22
CA LYS A 281 7.50 -28.16 12.44
C LYS A 281 6.13 -27.83 11.85
N GLN A 282 5.85 -28.43 10.70
CA GLN A 282 4.54 -28.41 10.06
C GLN A 282 3.77 -29.65 10.55
N ASN A 283 2.67 -29.45 11.28
CA ASN A 283 1.87 -30.55 11.81
C ASN A 283 0.65 -30.78 10.91
N PRO A 284 0.57 -31.88 10.15
CA PRO A 284 -0.63 -32.20 9.38
C PRO A 284 -1.78 -32.52 10.34
N VAL A 285 -2.95 -31.93 10.10
CA VAL A 285 -4.16 -32.19 10.87
C VAL A 285 -5.29 -32.58 9.94
N ASP A 286 -6.29 -33.31 10.46
CA ASP A 286 -7.43 -33.76 9.65
C ASP A 286 -8.58 -32.74 9.64
N VAL A 287 -8.70 -31.94 10.70
CA VAL A 287 -9.74 -30.91 10.82
C VAL A 287 -9.22 -29.64 11.49
N ILE A 288 -9.71 -28.49 11.06
CA ILE A 288 -9.54 -27.18 11.73
C ILE A 288 -10.94 -26.64 12.03
N SER A 289 -11.21 -26.27 13.29
CA SER A 289 -12.53 -25.83 13.76
C SER A 289 -12.61 -24.31 13.97
N ALA A 290 -13.81 -23.81 14.24
CA ALA A 290 -14.06 -22.41 14.61
C ALA A 290 -13.10 -21.93 15.71
N GLY A 291 -12.47 -20.78 15.49
CA GLY A 291 -11.51 -20.20 16.42
C GLY A 291 -10.06 -20.66 16.22
N ASP A 292 -9.77 -21.51 15.24
CA ASP A 292 -8.40 -21.93 14.91
C ASP A 292 -7.88 -21.28 13.62
N ILE A 293 -6.54 -21.26 13.50
CA ILE A 293 -5.81 -20.85 12.30
C ILE A 293 -5.06 -22.05 11.74
N GLY A 294 -5.10 -22.24 10.42
CA GLY A 294 -4.23 -23.20 9.77
C GLY A 294 -3.94 -22.87 8.32
N ALA A 295 -3.19 -23.75 7.67
CA ALA A 295 -2.71 -23.58 6.31
C ALA A 295 -3.20 -24.72 5.43
N GLY A 296 -3.88 -24.40 4.33
CA GLY A 296 -4.36 -25.38 3.36
C GLY A 296 -3.52 -25.40 2.09
N VAL A 297 -3.46 -26.57 1.45
CA VAL A 297 -2.81 -26.80 0.16
C VAL A 297 -3.81 -27.34 -0.85
N GLY A 298 -3.67 -26.95 -2.12
CA GLY A 298 -4.44 -27.50 -3.24
C GLY A 298 -5.39 -26.52 -3.93
N PHE A 299 -5.40 -25.25 -3.50
CA PHE A 299 -6.18 -24.19 -4.12
C PHE A 299 -5.72 -23.91 -5.56
N LYS A 300 -6.69 -23.75 -6.47
CA LYS A 300 -6.46 -23.36 -7.86
C LYS A 300 -6.42 -21.85 -8.00
N ASP A 301 -7.48 -21.18 -7.55
CA ASP A 301 -7.66 -19.73 -7.60
C ASP A 301 -8.07 -19.21 -6.20
N ILE A 302 -7.06 -18.77 -5.44
CA ILE A 302 -7.25 -18.17 -4.12
C ILE A 302 -6.41 -16.89 -4.06
N ARG A 303 -6.99 -15.83 -3.52
CA ARG A 303 -6.31 -14.57 -3.24
C ARG A 303 -6.41 -14.24 -1.77
N THR A 304 -5.48 -13.40 -1.32
CA THR A 304 -5.53 -12.93 0.05
C THR A 304 -6.70 -11.97 0.24
N GLY A 305 -7.54 -12.22 1.26
CA GLY A 305 -8.81 -11.54 1.49
C GLY A 305 -10.04 -12.33 1.04
N ASP A 306 -9.86 -13.47 0.36
CA ASP A 306 -10.99 -14.29 -0.10
C ASP A 306 -11.72 -14.96 1.08
N THR A 307 -13.05 -15.00 1.00
CA THR A 307 -13.91 -15.71 1.96
C THR A 307 -14.16 -17.14 1.48
N LEU A 308 -13.93 -18.11 2.36
CA LEU A 308 -14.21 -19.52 2.17
C LEU A 308 -15.44 -19.91 3.00
N CYS A 309 -16.49 -20.39 2.35
CA CYS A 309 -17.74 -20.72 3.03
C CYS A 309 -18.40 -22.01 2.50
N ASP A 310 -19.51 -22.39 3.14
CA ASP A 310 -20.40 -23.45 2.65
C ASP A 310 -21.20 -23.02 1.42
N GLU A 311 -21.36 -23.90 0.44
CA GLU A 311 -22.03 -23.58 -0.83
C GLU A 311 -23.51 -23.22 -0.67
N ASN A 312 -24.20 -23.85 0.28
CA ASN A 312 -25.63 -23.63 0.51
C ASN A 312 -25.89 -22.41 1.40
N ASN A 313 -24.87 -21.95 2.12
CA ASN A 313 -24.97 -20.91 3.14
C ASN A 313 -23.89 -19.85 2.89
N GLN A 314 -23.92 -19.25 1.71
CA GLN A 314 -22.88 -18.34 1.24
C GLN A 314 -22.87 -17.05 2.05
N MET A 315 -21.67 -16.57 2.33
CA MET A 315 -21.43 -15.35 3.09
C MET A 315 -20.12 -14.75 2.61
N THR A 316 -20.11 -13.44 2.37
CA THR A 316 -18.90 -12.70 2.04
C THR A 316 -18.51 -11.87 3.26
N LEU A 317 -17.31 -12.09 3.77
CA LEU A 317 -16.73 -11.20 4.77
C LEU A 317 -16.27 -9.92 4.08
N GLU A 318 -16.37 -8.79 4.78
CA GLU A 318 -16.02 -7.49 4.23
C GLU A 318 -14.63 -7.53 3.59
N SER A 319 -14.60 -7.35 2.27
CA SER A 319 -13.37 -7.31 1.49
C SER A 319 -12.54 -6.12 1.93
N MET A 320 -11.25 -6.33 2.16
CA MET A 320 -10.34 -5.22 2.45
C MET A 320 -10.29 -4.30 1.24
N ASP A 321 -10.61 -3.02 1.46
CA ASP A 321 -10.34 -1.99 0.47
C ASP A 321 -8.82 -1.76 0.44
N PHE A 322 -8.19 -2.16 -0.65
CA PHE A 322 -6.76 -2.01 -0.82
C PHE A 322 -6.47 -0.62 -1.38
N PRO A 323 -5.71 0.22 -0.66
CA PRO A 323 -5.35 1.54 -1.17
C PRO A 323 -4.57 1.40 -2.47
N ALA A 324 -4.75 2.36 -3.37
CA ALA A 324 -3.98 2.41 -4.61
C ALA A 324 -2.48 2.53 -4.29
N PRO A 325 -1.61 1.82 -5.03
CA PRO A 325 -0.16 1.92 -4.86
C PRO A 325 0.31 3.37 -5.04
N VAL A 326 1.26 3.80 -4.20
CA VAL A 326 1.69 5.21 -4.12
C VAL A 326 3.02 5.47 -4.82
N ILE A 327 3.81 4.43 -5.09
CA ILE A 327 5.10 4.51 -5.78
C ILE A 327 5.19 3.48 -6.89
N GLY A 328 5.73 3.87 -8.04
CA GLY A 328 6.04 2.98 -9.16
C GLY A 328 7.51 3.06 -9.53
N ILE A 329 8.11 1.91 -9.87
CA ILE A 329 9.46 1.82 -10.46
C ILE A 329 9.41 0.99 -11.74
N ALA A 330 10.23 1.37 -12.72
CA ALA A 330 10.42 0.55 -13.90
C ALA A 330 11.45 -0.54 -13.60
N ILE A 331 11.13 -1.77 -13.98
CA ILE A 331 12.05 -2.90 -13.88
C ILE A 331 12.28 -3.53 -15.24
N GLU A 332 13.54 -3.83 -15.51
CA GLU A 332 13.95 -4.49 -16.74
C GLU A 332 14.83 -5.70 -16.40
N PRO A 333 14.58 -6.88 -16.97
CA PRO A 333 15.44 -8.03 -16.75
C PRO A 333 16.80 -7.79 -17.43
N LYS A 334 17.89 -8.18 -16.76
CA LYS A 334 19.24 -8.04 -17.34
C LYS A 334 19.47 -8.91 -18.57
N THR A 335 18.78 -10.04 -18.67
CA THR A 335 18.92 -10.97 -19.79
C THR A 335 17.57 -11.37 -20.36
N GLN A 336 17.54 -11.68 -21.65
CA GLN A 336 16.30 -12.07 -22.34
C GLN A 336 15.72 -13.39 -21.83
N LYS A 337 16.55 -14.28 -21.25
CA LYS A 337 16.13 -15.54 -20.62
C LYS A 337 15.37 -15.31 -19.30
N ASP A 338 15.50 -14.12 -18.72
CA ASP A 338 14.89 -13.79 -17.44
C ASP A 338 13.53 -13.10 -17.60
N ILE A 339 13.11 -12.74 -18.83
CA ILE A 339 11.79 -12.16 -19.10
C ILE A 339 10.65 -13.09 -18.64
N ASP A 340 10.71 -14.37 -19.03
CA ASP A 340 9.66 -15.34 -18.66
C ASP A 340 9.64 -15.60 -17.15
N LYS A 341 10.81 -15.60 -16.50
CA LYS A 341 10.92 -15.79 -15.06
C LYS A 341 10.45 -14.56 -14.29
N LEU A 342 10.73 -13.36 -14.81
CA LEU A 342 10.27 -12.09 -14.27
C LEU A 342 8.75 -12.05 -14.26
N GLY A 343 8.10 -12.34 -15.40
CA GLY A 343 6.64 -12.40 -15.47
C GLY A 343 6.04 -13.37 -14.45
N ASN A 344 6.57 -14.60 -14.39
CA ASN A 344 6.10 -15.61 -13.44
C ASN A 344 6.33 -15.22 -11.96
N GLY A 345 7.48 -14.63 -11.64
CA GLY A 345 7.81 -14.18 -10.28
C GLY A 345 6.94 -13.03 -9.84
N LEU A 346 6.75 -12.03 -10.71
CA LEU A 346 5.89 -10.88 -10.47
C LEU A 346 4.43 -11.28 -10.25
N SER A 347 3.89 -12.20 -11.07
CA SER A 347 2.53 -12.69 -10.89
C SER A 347 2.35 -13.41 -9.55
N LYS A 348 3.32 -14.23 -9.13
CA LYS A 348 3.27 -14.90 -7.82
C LYS A 348 3.37 -13.91 -6.66
N LEU A 349 4.22 -12.90 -6.76
CA LEU A 349 4.32 -11.87 -5.72
C LEU A 349 3.06 -11.00 -5.64
N ALA A 350 2.42 -10.70 -6.78
CA ALA A 350 1.13 -10.00 -6.81
C ALA A 350 -0.04 -10.84 -6.26
N GLU A 351 0.03 -12.18 -6.32
CA GLU A 351 -0.93 -13.06 -5.65
C GLU A 351 -0.76 -13.02 -4.12
N GLU A 352 0.48 -12.95 -3.64
CA GLU A 352 0.79 -12.88 -2.21
C GLU A 352 0.47 -11.51 -1.59
N ASP A 353 0.71 -10.43 -2.33
CA ASP A 353 0.44 -9.05 -1.92
C ASP A 353 -0.49 -8.32 -2.91
N PRO A 354 -1.76 -8.09 -2.55
CA PRO A 354 -2.72 -7.38 -3.40
C PRO A 354 -2.43 -5.87 -3.53
N THR A 355 -1.58 -5.29 -2.67
CA THR A 355 -1.14 -3.89 -2.79
C THR A 355 -0.01 -3.71 -3.79
N PHE A 356 0.55 -4.82 -4.28
CA PHE A 356 1.56 -4.83 -5.32
C PHE A 356 0.89 -5.00 -6.68
N THR A 357 1.12 -4.06 -7.58
CA THR A 357 0.57 -4.12 -8.94
C THR A 357 1.66 -4.11 -9.98
N VAL A 358 1.41 -4.79 -11.08
CA VAL A 358 2.34 -4.94 -12.19
C VAL A 358 1.61 -4.53 -13.44
N LYS A 359 2.16 -3.56 -14.17
CA LYS A 359 1.64 -3.10 -15.45
C LYS A 359 2.79 -3.07 -16.45
N THR A 360 2.53 -3.50 -17.66
CA THR A 360 3.43 -3.23 -18.78
C THR A 360 2.97 -1.94 -19.42
N ASP A 361 3.85 -0.94 -19.47
CA ASP A 361 3.56 0.29 -20.21
C ASP A 361 3.64 0.00 -21.71
N GLU A 362 2.53 0.18 -22.42
CA GLU A 362 2.45 -0.08 -23.86
C GLU A 362 3.29 0.90 -24.69
N GLN A 363 3.59 2.09 -24.14
CA GLN A 363 4.37 3.12 -24.84
C GLN A 363 5.87 2.85 -24.76
N SER A 364 6.40 2.59 -23.57
CA SER A 364 7.83 2.30 -23.37
C SER A 364 8.19 0.81 -23.53
N GLY A 365 7.21 -0.09 -23.42
CA GLY A 365 7.43 -1.53 -23.34
C GLY A 365 8.01 -2.00 -21.99
N GLN A 366 8.18 -1.09 -21.03
CA GLN A 366 8.75 -1.38 -19.72
C GLN A 366 7.73 -2.04 -18.80
N THR A 367 8.21 -2.93 -17.93
CA THR A 367 7.38 -3.45 -16.83
C THR A 367 7.49 -2.49 -15.66
N ILE A 368 6.39 -1.83 -15.31
CA ILE A 368 6.29 -0.94 -14.16
C ILE A 368 5.66 -1.74 -13.02
N ILE A 369 6.38 -1.81 -11.92
CA ILE A 369 5.86 -2.36 -10.67
C ILE A 369 5.50 -1.21 -9.74
N SER A 370 4.37 -1.33 -9.03
CA SER A 370 3.91 -0.31 -8.10
C SER A 370 3.55 -0.92 -6.75
N GLY A 371 3.88 -0.21 -5.67
CA GLY A 371 3.67 -0.65 -4.30
C GLY A 371 3.42 0.52 -3.33
N MET A 372 3.45 0.19 -2.05
CA MET A 372 3.08 1.11 -0.94
C MET A 372 4.23 2.01 -0.45
N GLY A 373 5.47 1.73 -0.85
CA GLY A 373 6.65 2.48 -0.43
C GLY A 373 7.94 1.95 -1.04
N GLU A 374 9.03 2.69 -0.85
CA GLU A 374 10.35 2.35 -1.39
C GLU A 374 10.87 1.04 -0.80
N LEU A 375 10.79 0.86 0.53
CA LEU A 375 11.20 -0.38 1.18
C LEU A 375 10.36 -1.58 0.71
N HIS A 376 9.06 -1.38 0.47
CA HIS A 376 8.21 -2.43 -0.07
C HIS A 376 8.73 -2.87 -1.45
N LEU A 377 8.99 -1.94 -2.36
CA LEU A 377 9.52 -2.27 -3.68
C LEU A 377 10.93 -2.88 -3.62
N GLU A 378 11.81 -2.39 -2.74
CA GLU A 378 13.13 -2.98 -2.52
C GLU A 378 13.03 -4.45 -2.08
N ILE A 379 12.14 -4.75 -1.13
CA ILE A 379 11.89 -6.12 -0.67
C ILE A 379 11.37 -6.98 -1.83
N ILE A 380 10.45 -6.47 -2.65
CA ILE A 380 9.94 -7.20 -3.81
C ILE A 380 11.05 -7.52 -4.82
N VAL A 381 11.90 -6.54 -5.17
CA VAL A 381 13.02 -6.78 -6.10
C VAL A 381 14.04 -7.76 -5.52
N ASP A 382 14.32 -7.66 -4.22
CA ASP A 382 15.22 -8.59 -3.55
C ASP A 382 14.63 -10.01 -3.43
N ARG A 383 13.31 -10.14 -3.22
CA ARG A 383 12.59 -11.43 -3.30
C ARG A 383 12.65 -12.03 -4.72
N LEU A 384 12.45 -11.22 -5.77
CA LEU A 384 12.64 -11.67 -7.16
C LEU A 384 14.05 -12.24 -7.39
N LYS A 385 15.07 -11.60 -6.82
CA LYS A 385 16.45 -12.07 -6.90
C LYS A 385 16.70 -13.35 -6.10
N ARG A 386 16.22 -13.43 -4.86
CA ARG A 386 16.48 -14.58 -3.95
C ARG A 386 15.63 -15.80 -4.28
N GLU A 387 14.33 -15.63 -4.48
CA GLU A 387 13.36 -16.71 -4.66
C GLU A 387 13.28 -17.17 -6.12
N PHE A 388 13.26 -16.22 -7.06
CA PHE A 388 13.07 -16.51 -8.50
C PHE A 388 14.36 -16.48 -9.31
N LYS A 389 15.48 -16.08 -8.69
CA LYS A 389 16.82 -15.97 -9.33
C LYS A 389 16.79 -15.06 -10.57
N VAL A 390 16.03 -13.97 -10.48
CA VAL A 390 15.89 -12.97 -11.54
C VAL A 390 16.68 -11.72 -11.16
N GLU A 391 17.67 -11.35 -11.96
CA GLU A 391 18.33 -10.06 -11.80
C GLU A 391 17.65 -9.00 -12.66
N CYS A 392 17.15 -7.95 -12.01
CA CYS A 392 16.52 -6.81 -12.66
C CYS A 392 17.36 -5.56 -12.48
N ASN A 393 17.38 -4.71 -13.49
CA ASN A 393 17.78 -3.31 -13.35
C ASN A 393 16.57 -2.51 -12.89
N GLN A 394 16.80 -1.60 -11.95
CA GLN A 394 15.79 -0.68 -11.46
C GLN A 394 16.01 0.69 -12.12
N GLY A 395 14.94 1.26 -12.65
CA GLY A 395 14.94 2.59 -13.25
C GLY A 395 13.78 3.43 -12.72
N LYS A 396 13.91 4.74 -12.88
CA LYS A 396 12.75 5.62 -12.72
C LYS A 396 11.77 5.33 -13.85
N PRO A 397 10.45 5.29 -13.59
CA PRO A 397 9.46 5.20 -14.66
C PRO A 397 9.70 6.30 -15.69
N GLN A 398 9.67 5.95 -16.97
CA GLN A 398 9.73 6.95 -18.02
C GLN A 398 8.46 7.81 -17.96
N VAL A 399 8.65 9.12 -18.00
CA VAL A 399 7.53 10.06 -18.13
C VAL A 399 7.12 10.07 -19.59
N SER A 400 5.85 9.81 -19.86
CA SER A 400 5.27 9.94 -21.20
C SER A 400 5.17 11.42 -21.58
N TYR A 401 6.29 11.99 -22.01
CA TYR A 401 6.31 13.30 -22.65
C TYR A 401 5.53 13.26 -23.96
N LYS A 402 4.99 14.40 -24.36
CA LYS A 402 4.36 14.59 -25.67
C LYS A 402 5.04 15.75 -26.39
N GLU A 403 4.91 15.78 -27.71
CA GLU A 403 5.36 16.92 -28.52
C GLU A 403 4.16 17.74 -29.00
N ALA A 404 4.33 19.04 -29.12
CA ALA A 404 3.36 19.93 -29.75
C ALA A 404 4.07 20.97 -30.61
N ILE A 405 3.34 21.60 -31.53
CA ILE A 405 3.85 22.72 -32.33
C ILE A 405 3.12 24.00 -31.94
N THR A 406 3.83 25.12 -31.96
CA THR A 406 3.29 26.42 -31.53
C THR A 406 2.99 27.35 -32.69
N GLN A 407 3.54 27.08 -33.88
CA GLN A 407 3.38 27.93 -35.06
C GLN A 407 2.78 27.17 -36.25
N THR A 408 2.03 27.87 -37.09
CA THR A 408 1.53 27.33 -38.36
C THR A 408 2.55 27.53 -39.46
N VAL A 409 2.87 26.47 -40.19
CA VAL A 409 3.82 26.46 -41.31
C VAL A 409 3.13 25.99 -42.58
N GLU A 410 3.34 26.73 -43.66
CA GLU A 410 2.96 26.33 -45.01
C GLU A 410 4.16 25.72 -45.73
N LEU A 411 3.98 24.54 -46.32
CA LEU A 411 5.03 23.86 -47.07
C LEU A 411 4.45 23.11 -48.28
N ARG A 412 5.28 22.95 -49.32
CA ARG A 412 5.03 22.07 -50.44
C ARG A 412 6.06 20.95 -50.44
N GLU A 413 5.59 19.72 -50.50
CA GLU A 413 6.43 18.53 -50.45
C GLU A 413 6.18 17.62 -51.64
N VAL A 414 7.28 17.14 -52.21
CA VAL A 414 7.28 16.30 -53.42
C VAL A 414 8.05 15.02 -53.12
N TYR A 415 7.36 13.90 -53.24
CA TYR A 415 7.95 12.58 -53.23
C TYR A 415 8.09 12.06 -54.66
N LYS A 416 9.31 12.00 -55.18
CA LYS A 416 9.62 11.41 -56.49
C LYS A 416 10.72 10.37 -56.34
N LYS A 417 10.44 9.11 -56.67
CA LYS A 417 11.42 8.03 -56.65
C LYS A 417 11.25 7.14 -57.87
N GLN A 418 12.33 6.92 -58.60
CA GLN A 418 12.35 6.05 -59.78
C GLN A 418 13.33 4.92 -59.52
N SER A 419 12.83 3.76 -59.10
CA SER A 419 13.63 2.57 -58.79
C SER A 419 13.26 1.45 -59.75
N GLY A 420 13.85 1.42 -60.95
CA GLY A 420 13.85 0.30 -61.91
C GLY A 420 12.50 -0.28 -62.41
N GLY A 421 11.37 0.07 -61.79
CA GLY A 421 10.00 -0.37 -62.09
C GLY A 421 9.03 0.81 -62.11
N ARG A 422 7.75 0.60 -61.72
CA ARG A 422 6.74 1.69 -61.62
C ARG A 422 7.30 2.84 -60.78
N GLY A 423 7.23 4.06 -61.32
CA GLY A 423 7.65 5.26 -60.61
C GLY A 423 6.76 5.49 -59.40
N LYS A 424 7.28 6.24 -58.42
CA LYS A 424 6.51 6.76 -57.29
C LYS A 424 6.49 8.27 -57.35
N PHE A 425 5.30 8.85 -57.37
CA PHE A 425 5.09 10.29 -57.42
C PHE A 425 3.95 10.75 -56.50
N ALA A 426 4.19 11.75 -55.66
CA ALA A 426 3.17 12.49 -54.93
C ALA A 426 3.65 13.92 -54.68
N ASP A 427 2.77 14.90 -54.80
CA ASP A 427 3.06 16.31 -54.52
C ASP A 427 1.87 16.93 -53.81
N MET A 428 2.13 17.60 -52.68
CA MET A 428 1.10 18.19 -51.84
C MET A 428 1.59 19.50 -51.20
N MET A 429 0.70 20.48 -51.17
CA MET A 429 0.86 21.77 -50.50
C MET A 429 -0.06 21.82 -49.29
N LEU A 430 0.54 22.03 -48.13
CA LEU A 430 -0.09 21.80 -46.83
C LEU A 430 0.16 22.99 -45.91
N LYS A 431 -0.79 23.26 -45.02
CA LYS A 431 -0.61 24.09 -43.83
C LYS A 431 -0.72 23.21 -42.59
N VAL A 432 0.34 23.17 -41.79
CA VAL A 432 0.41 22.38 -40.56
C VAL A 432 0.56 23.34 -39.38
N GLY A 433 -0.31 23.22 -38.37
CA GLY A 433 -0.32 24.13 -37.22
C GLY A 433 -1.01 23.53 -36.00
N PRO A 434 -1.07 24.27 -34.88
CA PRO A 434 -1.87 23.88 -33.72
C PRO A 434 -3.36 23.76 -34.08
N VAL A 435 -4.09 22.93 -33.34
CA VAL A 435 -5.55 22.79 -33.49
C VAL A 435 -6.28 24.05 -33.06
N ASP A 436 -7.49 24.23 -33.58
CA ASP A 436 -8.36 25.31 -33.11
C ASP A 436 -8.83 25.03 -31.67
N ASP A 437 -9.04 26.09 -30.87
CA ASP A 437 -9.34 26.00 -29.43
C ASP A 437 -10.55 25.10 -29.08
N ASN A 438 -11.49 24.91 -30.02
CA ASN A 438 -12.73 24.16 -29.83
C ASN A 438 -12.70 22.75 -30.46
N PHE A 439 -11.54 22.27 -30.93
CA PHE A 439 -11.45 20.96 -31.58
C PHE A 439 -11.24 19.83 -30.56
N GLU A 440 -12.19 18.89 -30.52
CA GLU A 440 -12.07 17.64 -29.77
C GLU A 440 -11.59 16.51 -30.70
N GLY A 441 -10.32 16.10 -30.53
CA GLY A 441 -9.71 14.99 -31.25
C GLY A 441 -8.21 15.17 -31.49
N ASP A 442 -7.57 14.14 -32.05
CA ASP A 442 -6.11 14.11 -32.24
C ASP A 442 -5.66 14.87 -33.49
N LEU A 443 -6.32 14.63 -34.63
CA LEU A 443 -5.96 15.20 -35.93
C LEU A 443 -7.13 15.97 -36.54
N GLN A 444 -7.02 17.30 -36.59
CA GLN A 444 -7.93 18.17 -37.32
C GLN A 444 -7.51 18.25 -38.78
N PHE A 445 -8.08 17.38 -39.61
CA PHE A 445 -7.76 17.31 -41.04
C PHE A 445 -8.81 18.06 -41.87
N ILE A 446 -8.37 19.04 -42.65
CA ILE A 446 -9.23 19.87 -43.51
C ILE A 446 -8.76 19.73 -44.97
N ASP A 447 -9.69 19.37 -45.85
CA ASP A 447 -9.46 19.28 -47.29
C ASP A 447 -9.98 20.55 -47.98
N GLU A 448 -9.09 21.40 -48.50
CA GLU A 448 -9.41 22.59 -49.30
C GLU A 448 -9.05 22.42 -50.78
N VAL A 449 -8.72 21.21 -51.24
CA VAL A 449 -8.24 20.96 -52.61
C VAL A 449 -9.35 21.29 -53.63
N LYS A 450 -9.03 22.20 -54.56
CA LYS A 450 -9.94 22.63 -55.64
C LYS A 450 -9.54 21.97 -56.97
N GLY A 451 -10.53 21.61 -57.79
CA GLY A 451 -10.32 21.21 -59.18
C GLY A 451 -9.82 19.77 -59.44
N GLY A 452 -9.74 18.90 -58.42
CA GLY A 452 -9.35 17.50 -58.61
C GLY A 452 -7.84 17.27 -58.82
N ASN A 453 -7.01 18.26 -58.48
CA ASN A 453 -5.55 18.20 -58.52
C ASN A 453 -4.96 17.07 -57.64
N ILE A 454 -5.72 16.64 -56.62
CA ILE A 454 -5.52 15.38 -55.93
C ILE A 454 -6.86 14.64 -55.98
N PRO A 455 -6.92 13.42 -56.56
CA PRO A 455 -8.12 12.58 -56.50
C PRO A 455 -8.57 12.33 -55.05
N LYS A 456 -9.88 12.42 -54.79
CA LYS A 456 -10.47 12.21 -53.45
C LYS A 456 -10.11 10.86 -52.83
N GLU A 457 -9.78 9.87 -53.66
CA GLU A 457 -9.35 8.53 -53.24
C GLU A 457 -8.01 8.53 -52.48
N PHE A 458 -7.15 9.53 -52.69
CA PHE A 458 -5.85 9.64 -52.02
C PHE A 458 -5.90 10.43 -50.70
N ILE A 459 -6.93 11.25 -50.50
CA ILE A 459 -7.09 12.08 -49.28
C ILE A 459 -7.07 11.24 -47.98
N PRO A 460 -7.76 10.08 -47.88
CA PRO A 460 -7.66 9.22 -46.70
C PRO A 460 -6.24 8.68 -46.45
N SER A 461 -5.45 8.47 -47.52
CA SER A 461 -4.07 7.98 -47.42
C SER A 461 -3.14 9.06 -46.85
N ILE A 462 -3.37 10.32 -47.21
CA ILE A 462 -2.67 11.48 -46.63
C ILE A 462 -2.98 11.57 -45.13
N GLN A 463 -4.26 11.51 -44.76
CA GLN A 463 -4.68 11.55 -43.35
C GLN A 463 -4.07 10.39 -42.54
N LYS A 464 -4.06 9.18 -43.10
CA LYS A 464 -3.41 8.01 -42.49
C LYS A 464 -1.90 8.21 -42.32
N GLY A 465 -1.23 8.80 -43.31
CA GLY A 465 0.19 9.14 -43.25
C GLY A 465 0.51 10.11 -42.11
N PHE A 466 -0.31 11.16 -41.92
CA PHE A 466 -0.18 12.07 -40.78
C PHE A 466 -0.43 11.38 -39.43
N LYS A 467 -1.50 10.58 -39.30
CA LYS A 467 -1.76 9.81 -38.07
C LYS A 467 -0.62 8.85 -37.72
N ALA A 468 -0.02 8.21 -38.72
CA ALA A 468 1.15 7.35 -38.51
C ALA A 468 2.39 8.15 -38.10
N ALA A 469 2.61 9.32 -38.71
CA ALA A 469 3.73 10.20 -38.39
C ALA A 469 3.61 10.82 -36.99
N MET A 470 2.41 11.18 -36.55
CA MET A 470 2.14 11.74 -35.22
C MET A 470 2.57 10.83 -34.06
N ARG A 471 2.69 9.51 -34.28
CA ARG A 471 3.20 8.59 -33.25
C ARG A 471 4.66 8.84 -32.90
N ASN A 472 5.44 9.34 -33.86
CA ASN A 472 6.87 9.59 -33.72
C ASN A 472 7.15 11.07 -34.01
N GLY A 473 7.21 11.88 -32.96
CA GLY A 473 7.53 13.31 -33.03
C GLY A 473 8.92 13.60 -33.59
N VAL A 474 9.19 14.89 -33.81
CA VAL A 474 10.38 15.39 -34.51
C VAL A 474 11.51 15.76 -33.53
N LEU A 475 11.20 16.06 -32.27
CA LEU A 475 12.19 16.41 -31.26
C LEU A 475 12.92 15.18 -30.72
N ALA A 476 12.22 14.36 -29.96
CA ALA A 476 12.75 13.20 -29.24
C ALA A 476 12.00 11.90 -29.57
N GLY A 477 11.07 11.95 -30.54
CA GLY A 477 10.29 10.79 -30.97
C GLY A 477 9.05 10.53 -30.11
N TYR A 478 8.66 11.47 -29.26
CA TYR A 478 7.44 11.37 -28.47
C TYR A 478 6.21 11.67 -29.35
N PRO A 479 5.04 11.10 -29.02
CA PRO A 479 3.84 11.29 -29.82
C PRO A 479 3.35 12.75 -29.76
N VAL A 480 2.84 13.23 -30.91
CA VAL A 480 2.14 14.52 -31.02
C VAL A 480 0.65 14.28 -30.84
N ASP A 481 0.06 14.92 -29.83
CA ASP A 481 -1.34 14.68 -29.43
C ASP A 481 -2.34 15.36 -30.36
N LYS A 482 -2.08 16.65 -30.64
CA LYS A 482 -3.01 17.52 -31.36
C LYS A 482 -2.29 18.17 -32.54
N LEU A 483 -2.85 17.99 -33.74
CA LEU A 483 -2.31 18.60 -34.96
C LEU A 483 -3.44 19.04 -35.89
N LYS A 484 -3.32 20.24 -36.47
CA LYS A 484 -4.16 20.70 -37.57
C LYS A 484 -3.40 20.60 -38.89
N VAL A 485 -4.01 19.97 -39.87
CA VAL A 485 -3.47 19.83 -41.22
C VAL A 485 -4.52 20.26 -42.22
N VAL A 486 -4.19 21.27 -43.03
CA VAL A 486 -5.02 21.75 -44.13
C VAL A 486 -4.33 21.43 -45.45
N VAL A 487 -4.95 20.60 -46.29
CA VAL A 487 -4.46 20.33 -47.64
C VAL A 487 -5.00 21.40 -48.57
N VAL A 488 -4.10 22.24 -49.09
CA VAL A 488 -4.48 23.41 -49.90
C VAL A 488 -4.52 23.06 -51.38
N ASP A 489 -3.48 22.39 -51.88
CA ASP A 489 -3.34 22.03 -53.30
C ASP A 489 -2.33 20.86 -53.46
N GLY A 490 -2.14 20.35 -54.67
CA GLY A 490 -1.10 19.36 -54.97
C GLY A 490 -1.05 18.93 -56.42
N SER A 491 -0.32 17.85 -56.72
CA SER A 491 -0.34 17.23 -58.04
C SER A 491 -0.14 15.72 -57.98
N TYR A 492 -0.68 15.02 -58.97
CA TYR A 492 -0.53 13.58 -59.13
C TYR A 492 -0.14 13.21 -60.56
N HIS A 493 0.44 12.03 -60.74
CA HIS A 493 0.77 11.45 -62.04
C HIS A 493 -0.07 10.19 -62.23
N ALA A 494 -0.79 10.08 -63.35
CA ALA A 494 -1.79 9.03 -63.57
C ALA A 494 -1.23 7.59 -63.50
N VAL A 495 0.07 7.39 -63.74
CA VAL A 495 0.71 6.07 -63.77
C VAL A 495 1.60 5.81 -62.55
N ASP A 496 2.20 6.86 -61.99
CA ASP A 496 3.22 6.75 -60.94
C ASP A 496 2.73 7.15 -59.54
N SER A 497 1.51 7.71 -59.44
CA SER A 497 0.90 8.02 -58.14
C SER A 497 0.06 6.88 -57.61
N ASP A 498 0.38 6.43 -56.41
CA ASP A 498 -0.37 5.43 -55.65
C ASP A 498 -0.66 5.92 -54.22
N GLN A 499 -1.58 5.25 -53.53
CA GLN A 499 -1.95 5.56 -52.14
C GLN A 499 -0.73 5.58 -51.21
N LEU A 500 0.21 4.65 -51.41
CA LEU A 500 1.42 4.54 -50.62
C LEU A 500 2.38 5.73 -50.83
N SER A 501 2.49 6.27 -52.04
CA SER A 501 3.30 7.47 -52.31
C SER A 501 2.76 8.69 -51.58
N PHE A 502 1.44 8.87 -51.54
CA PHE A 502 0.80 9.95 -50.78
C PHE A 502 0.95 9.77 -49.26
N GLU A 503 0.87 8.53 -48.75
CA GLU A 503 1.11 8.21 -47.34
C GLU A 503 2.57 8.55 -46.92
N ILE A 504 3.56 8.16 -47.74
CA ILE A 504 4.98 8.46 -47.49
C ILE A 504 5.26 9.97 -47.61
N CYS A 505 4.67 10.64 -48.61
CA CYS A 505 4.80 12.07 -48.81
C CYS A 505 4.25 12.85 -47.60
N ALA A 506 3.11 12.43 -47.05
CA ALA A 506 2.54 13.00 -45.82
C ALA A 506 3.48 12.83 -44.60
N GLN A 507 4.14 11.67 -44.46
CA GLN A 507 5.12 11.46 -43.38
C GLN A 507 6.36 12.37 -43.51
N LEU A 508 6.83 12.60 -44.74
CA LEU A 508 7.93 13.53 -44.99
C LEU A 508 7.51 14.98 -44.72
N ALA A 509 6.31 15.34 -45.14
CA ALA A 509 5.76 16.66 -44.92
C ALA A 509 5.56 16.96 -43.44
N PHE A 510 5.06 16.01 -42.65
CA PHE A 510 5.00 16.15 -41.19
C PHE A 510 6.37 16.47 -40.60
N LYS A 511 7.41 15.71 -40.94
CA LYS A 511 8.77 15.92 -40.41
C LYS A 511 9.33 17.31 -40.73
N ASN A 512 9.17 17.75 -41.97
CA ASN A 512 9.71 19.04 -42.42
C ASN A 512 8.88 20.24 -41.92
N ALA A 513 7.57 20.07 -41.79
CA ALA A 513 6.67 21.09 -41.26
C ALA A 513 6.89 21.30 -39.77
N CYS A 514 6.83 20.21 -38.98
CA CYS A 514 6.97 20.26 -37.53
C CYS A 514 8.36 20.74 -37.10
N ALA A 515 9.42 20.45 -37.85
CA ALA A 515 10.76 21.00 -37.61
C ALA A 515 10.81 22.54 -37.71
N LYS A 516 9.97 23.15 -38.54
CA LYS A 516 9.91 24.61 -38.75
C LYS A 516 8.84 25.29 -37.88
N ALA A 517 7.97 24.51 -37.25
CA ALA A 517 6.78 24.97 -36.54
C ALA A 517 7.02 25.27 -35.05
N LYS A 518 8.29 25.48 -34.65
CA LYS A 518 8.74 25.63 -33.26
C LYS A 518 8.14 24.56 -32.35
N PRO A 519 8.61 23.31 -32.48
CA PRO A 519 8.12 22.22 -31.67
C PRO A 519 8.52 22.42 -30.20
N VAL A 520 7.60 22.14 -29.29
CA VAL A 520 7.79 22.21 -27.84
C VAL A 520 7.52 20.85 -27.21
N LEU A 521 8.20 20.59 -26.10
CA LEU A 521 8.00 19.39 -25.30
C LEU A 521 6.93 19.66 -24.24
N LEU A 522 5.99 18.73 -24.08
CA LEU A 522 4.94 18.77 -23.08
C LEU A 522 5.18 17.70 -22.00
N GLU A 523 5.05 18.07 -20.73
CA GLU A 523 5.06 17.15 -19.59
C GLU A 523 3.66 17.00 -18.98
N PRO A 524 3.33 15.82 -18.42
CA PRO A 524 2.07 15.62 -17.71
C PRO A 524 2.08 16.32 -16.35
N ILE A 525 1.06 17.14 -16.11
CA ILE A 525 0.78 17.79 -14.83
C ILE A 525 -0.27 16.99 -14.07
N MET A 526 0.04 16.66 -12.83
CA MET A 526 -0.82 15.95 -11.90
C MET A 526 -1.52 16.94 -10.98
N LYS A 527 -2.83 16.75 -10.78
CA LYS A 527 -3.54 17.36 -9.66
C LYS A 527 -3.28 16.52 -8.43
N MET A 528 -2.64 17.12 -7.43
CA MET A 528 -2.22 16.48 -6.19
C MET A 528 -2.99 17.06 -5.01
N GLU A 529 -3.47 16.19 -4.12
CA GLU A 529 -4.08 16.58 -2.86
C GLU A 529 -3.29 15.97 -1.71
N VAL A 530 -2.87 16.80 -0.76
CA VAL A 530 -2.07 16.38 0.40
C VAL A 530 -2.83 16.69 1.67
N ILE A 531 -3.16 15.65 2.43
CA ILE A 531 -3.80 15.76 3.74
C ILE A 531 -2.69 15.71 4.79
N THR A 532 -2.54 16.77 5.57
CA THR A 532 -1.45 16.91 6.55
C THR A 532 -1.94 17.59 7.84
N PRO A 533 -1.32 17.31 9.00
CA PRO A 533 -1.54 18.11 10.20
C PRO A 533 -1.18 19.59 9.97
N GLU A 534 -1.82 20.49 10.74
CA GLU A 534 -1.58 21.93 10.64
C GLU A 534 -0.13 22.33 10.93
N GLU A 535 0.53 21.61 11.85
CA GLU A 535 1.92 21.83 12.25
C GLU A 535 2.92 21.64 11.09
N SER A 536 2.68 20.65 10.22
CA SER A 536 3.57 20.31 9.10
C SER A 536 3.18 20.98 7.79
N MET A 537 2.12 21.81 7.78
CA MET A 537 1.57 22.41 6.57
C MET A 537 2.59 23.31 5.84
N GLY A 538 3.35 24.11 6.61
CA GLY A 538 4.35 25.02 6.04
C GLY A 538 5.44 24.28 5.26
N ASP A 539 5.93 23.17 5.81
CA ASP A 539 6.97 22.36 5.17
C ASP A 539 6.46 21.65 3.91
N VAL A 540 5.20 21.16 3.93
CA VAL A 540 4.55 20.54 2.77
C VAL A 540 4.44 21.52 1.61
N ILE A 541 4.01 22.76 1.88
CA ILE A 541 3.90 23.81 0.86
C ILE A 541 5.29 24.19 0.33
N GLY A 542 6.30 24.26 1.21
CA GLY A 542 7.69 24.50 0.83
C GLY A 542 8.23 23.45 -0.14
N ASP A 543 7.99 22.16 0.14
CA ASP A 543 8.44 21.07 -0.73
C ASP A 543 7.70 21.04 -2.07
N LEU A 544 6.38 21.27 -2.08
CA LEU A 544 5.59 21.38 -3.32
C LEU A 544 6.10 22.50 -4.22
N ASN A 545 6.40 23.68 -3.67
CA ASN A 545 6.96 24.79 -4.44
C ASN A 545 8.36 24.46 -4.99
N LYS A 546 9.20 23.77 -4.21
CA LYS A 546 10.52 23.32 -4.66
C LYS A 546 10.42 22.35 -5.84
N ARG A 547 9.34 21.57 -5.91
CA ARG A 547 9.02 20.62 -6.99
C ARG A 547 8.24 21.23 -8.16
N ARG A 548 8.29 22.56 -8.31
CA ARG A 548 7.55 23.30 -9.36
C ARG A 548 6.02 23.14 -9.25
N GLY A 549 5.53 22.76 -8.07
CA GLY A 549 4.12 22.66 -7.79
C GLY A 549 3.46 24.03 -7.65
N GLN A 550 2.29 24.20 -8.24
CA GLN A 550 1.45 25.39 -8.08
C GLN A 550 0.33 25.06 -7.11
N VAL A 551 0.36 25.66 -5.91
CA VAL A 551 -0.69 25.48 -4.91
C VAL A 551 -1.94 26.25 -5.34
N GLU A 552 -3.06 25.56 -5.53
CA GLU A 552 -4.34 26.14 -5.96
C GLU A 552 -5.20 26.59 -4.77
N GLY A 553 -5.08 25.92 -3.62
CA GLY A 553 -5.86 26.26 -2.44
C GLY A 553 -5.61 25.34 -1.25
N MET A 554 -6.13 25.77 -0.10
CA MET A 554 -6.07 25.04 1.15
C MET A 554 -7.48 24.92 1.73
N ASP A 555 -7.92 23.68 1.96
CA ASP A 555 -9.18 23.38 2.62
C ASP A 555 -8.95 22.84 4.03
N SER A 556 -9.95 23.01 4.88
CA SER A 556 -9.95 22.49 6.25
C SER A 556 -10.84 21.25 6.30
N SER A 557 -10.30 20.11 6.72
CA SER A 557 -11.12 18.95 7.02
C SER A 557 -11.86 19.16 8.34
N ARG A 558 -13.04 18.54 8.48
CA ARG A 558 -13.81 18.51 9.75
C ARG A 558 -13.05 17.87 10.91
N THR A 559 -11.98 17.13 10.61
CA THR A 559 -11.14 16.40 11.58
C THR A 559 -9.90 17.19 12.07
N GLY A 560 -9.75 18.46 11.70
CA GLY A 560 -8.59 19.29 12.07
C GLY A 560 -7.36 19.10 11.16
N ALA A 561 -7.41 18.18 10.20
CA ALA A 561 -6.39 18.05 9.15
C ALA A 561 -6.58 19.13 8.06
N ARG A 562 -5.48 19.61 7.48
CA ARG A 562 -5.49 20.55 6.34
C ARG A 562 -5.30 19.77 5.04
N ILE A 563 -6.02 20.18 4.00
CA ILE A 563 -5.93 19.60 2.66
C ILE A 563 -5.29 20.65 1.74
N VAL A 564 -4.09 20.37 1.26
CA VAL A 564 -3.36 21.23 0.31
C VAL A 564 -3.58 20.70 -1.09
N LYS A 565 -4.16 21.51 -1.97
CA LYS A 565 -4.38 21.17 -3.39
C LYS A 565 -3.32 21.86 -4.25
N ALA A 566 -2.62 21.10 -5.07
CA ALA A 566 -1.57 21.63 -5.95
C ALA A 566 -1.53 20.93 -7.31
N LYS A 567 -1.04 21.63 -8.33
CA LYS A 567 -0.70 21.07 -9.63
C LYS A 567 0.81 20.89 -9.74
N VAL A 568 1.28 19.67 -9.91
CA VAL A 568 2.71 19.33 -9.88
C VAL A 568 3.08 18.50 -11.12
N PRO A 569 4.22 18.76 -11.78
CA PRO A 569 4.70 17.91 -12.87
C PRO A 569 5.01 16.50 -12.38
N LEU A 570 4.53 15.46 -13.09
CA LEU A 570 4.72 14.05 -12.70
C LEU A 570 6.20 13.72 -12.48
N ALA A 571 7.09 14.26 -13.31
CA ALA A 571 8.54 14.06 -13.23
C ALA A 571 9.14 14.46 -11.87
N GLU A 572 8.54 15.45 -11.19
CA GLU A 572 9.02 15.96 -9.90
C GLU A 572 8.37 15.23 -8.71
N THR A 573 7.37 14.39 -8.96
CA THR A 573 6.66 13.63 -7.91
C THR A 573 7.34 12.31 -7.55
N PHE A 574 8.35 11.89 -8.32
CA PHE A 574 9.09 10.66 -8.01
C PHE A 574 9.76 10.75 -6.64
N GLY A 575 9.47 9.79 -5.76
CA GLY A 575 9.93 9.78 -4.37
C GLY A 575 9.26 10.82 -3.46
N TYR A 576 8.18 11.47 -3.91
CA TYR A 576 7.49 12.49 -3.10
C TYR A 576 6.95 11.92 -1.79
N VAL A 577 6.41 10.69 -1.79
CA VAL A 577 5.90 10.03 -0.59
C VAL A 577 6.98 9.90 0.49
N THR A 578 8.22 9.59 0.10
CA THR A 578 9.36 9.48 1.04
C THR A 578 9.68 10.84 1.65
N SER A 579 9.73 11.91 0.84
CA SER A 579 9.95 13.28 1.34
C SER A 579 8.80 13.76 2.22
N LEU A 580 7.56 13.50 1.80
CA LEU A 580 6.34 13.84 2.53
C LEU A 580 6.30 13.15 3.90
N ARG A 581 6.70 11.88 3.97
CA ARG A 581 6.79 11.13 5.22
C ARG A 581 7.79 11.78 6.18
N THR A 582 8.95 12.21 5.70
CA THR A 582 9.96 12.87 6.53
C THR A 582 9.47 14.21 7.08
N ILE A 583 8.90 15.08 6.23
CA ILE A 583 8.46 16.42 6.65
C ILE A 583 7.20 16.40 7.52
N SER A 584 6.36 15.36 7.41
CA SER A 584 5.12 15.22 8.19
C SER A 584 5.22 14.26 9.37
N SER A 585 6.43 13.77 9.69
CA SER A 585 6.63 12.67 10.65
C SER A 585 5.75 11.44 10.37
N GLY A 586 5.46 11.21 9.09
CA GLY A 586 4.65 10.11 8.58
C GLY A 586 3.14 10.25 8.75
N ARG A 587 2.65 11.43 9.14
CA ARG A 587 1.22 11.69 9.38
C ARG A 587 0.47 12.19 8.15
N ALA A 588 1.17 12.61 7.08
CA ALA A 588 0.52 13.10 5.87
C ALA A 588 0.30 12.01 4.81
N THR A 589 -0.75 12.18 4.02
CA THR A 589 -1.10 11.31 2.90
C THR A 589 -1.29 12.14 1.63
N SER A 590 -0.84 11.64 0.48
CA SER A 590 -1.00 12.30 -0.82
C SER A 590 -1.78 11.44 -1.81
N THR A 591 -2.68 12.04 -2.57
CA THR A 591 -3.33 11.45 -3.75
C THR A 591 -2.98 12.26 -4.99
N MET A 592 -2.98 11.63 -6.17
CA MET A 592 -2.69 12.31 -7.43
C MET A 592 -3.54 11.78 -8.57
N GLU A 593 -3.98 12.68 -9.45
CA GLU A 593 -4.76 12.39 -10.64
C GLU A 593 -4.20 13.18 -11.83
N PHE A 594 -4.31 12.62 -13.04
CA PHE A 594 -3.88 13.35 -14.25
C PHE A 594 -4.76 14.59 -14.46
N SER A 595 -4.14 15.74 -14.71
CA SER A 595 -4.86 16.98 -15.01
C SER A 595 -4.79 17.32 -16.49
N HIS A 596 -3.60 17.64 -17.00
CA HIS A 596 -3.37 18.06 -18.37
C HIS A 596 -1.87 18.00 -18.71
N TYR A 597 -1.54 18.19 -19.99
CA TYR A 597 -0.16 18.39 -20.43
C TYR A 597 0.19 19.88 -20.45
N ALA A 598 1.39 20.24 -19.98
CA ALA A 598 1.89 21.62 -19.98
C ALA A 598 3.28 21.70 -20.62
N GLU A 599 3.64 22.87 -21.13
CA GLU A 599 4.93 23.10 -21.76
C GLU A 599 6.08 23.01 -20.74
N VAL A 600 7.12 22.26 -21.12
CA VAL A 600 8.32 22.09 -20.31
C VAL A 600 9.22 23.31 -20.46
N SER A 601 9.78 23.79 -19.35
CA SER A 601 10.79 24.86 -19.39
C SER A 601 11.97 24.51 -20.31
N SER A 602 12.51 25.49 -21.04
CA SER A 602 13.53 25.25 -22.07
C SER A 602 14.78 24.52 -21.56
N SER A 603 15.16 24.72 -20.29
CA SER A 603 16.30 24.03 -19.68
C SER A 603 16.06 22.53 -19.50
N ILE A 604 14.87 22.14 -19.03
CA ILE A 604 14.50 20.73 -18.84
C ILE A 604 14.24 20.07 -20.19
N ALA A 605 13.58 20.77 -21.13
CA ALA A 605 13.33 20.26 -22.47
C ALA A 605 14.65 19.88 -23.19
N LYS A 606 15.68 20.73 -23.10
CA LYS A 606 17.00 20.43 -23.67
C LYS A 606 17.65 19.20 -23.04
N ALA A 607 17.54 19.03 -21.72
CA ALA A 607 18.08 17.86 -21.03
C ALA A 607 17.40 16.56 -21.50
N VAL A 608 16.05 16.54 -21.51
CA VAL A 608 15.26 15.38 -21.93
C VAL A 608 15.51 15.02 -23.40
N VAL A 609 15.56 16.02 -24.30
CA VAL A 609 15.83 15.77 -25.73
C VAL A 609 17.26 15.27 -25.93
N THR A 610 18.24 15.75 -25.15
CA THR A 610 19.62 15.24 -25.21
C THR A 610 19.71 13.78 -24.75
N GLU A 611 19.02 13.44 -23.66
CA GLU A 611 18.98 12.07 -23.12
C GLU A 611 18.33 11.09 -24.11
N ALA A 612 17.26 11.52 -24.77
CA ALA A 612 16.60 10.77 -25.84
C ALA A 612 17.39 10.74 -27.16
N LYS A 613 18.59 11.35 -27.24
CA LYS A 613 19.39 11.52 -28.47
C LYS A 613 18.61 12.18 -29.62
N GLY A 614 17.70 13.08 -29.26
CA GLY A 614 16.86 13.85 -30.17
C GLY A 614 17.55 15.09 -30.76
N LYS A 615 16.77 15.90 -31.48
CA LYS A 615 17.26 17.10 -32.17
C LYS A 615 17.11 18.35 -31.30
N VAL A 616 18.12 18.61 -30.46
CA VAL A 616 18.16 19.78 -29.57
C VAL A 616 18.17 21.11 -30.35
N GLU A 617 18.66 21.12 -31.59
CA GLU A 617 18.70 22.30 -32.48
C GLU A 617 17.31 22.85 -32.85
N LEU A 618 16.25 22.06 -32.64
CA LEU A 618 14.88 22.42 -32.98
C LEU A 618 14.08 23.05 -31.82
N LEU A 619 14.65 23.08 -30.61
CA LEU A 619 14.05 23.65 -29.38
C LEU A 619 14.34 25.15 -29.20
#